data_AF-A0A7W2NJC1-F1
#
_entry.id   AF-A0A7W2NJC1-F1
#
_cell.length_a   1.000
_cell.length_b   1.000
_cell.length_c   1.000
_cell.angle_alpha   90.00
_cell.angle_beta   90.00
_cell.angle_gamma   90.00
#
_symmetry.space_group_name_H-M   'P 1'
#
loop_
_entity.id
_entity.type
_entity.pdbx_description
1 polymer ?
#
loop_
_entity_poly.entity_id
_entity_poly.type
_entity_poly.pdbx_seq_one_letter_code
_entity_poly.pdbx_strand_id
1 'polypeptide(L)'
;MQKFNDAIYILDGLAGDLIGSVLLLKETRRNNLLDNTAIQHKHIFRLCFTSVFMNCSKYVEFCDKYGKLLKDEVPELSQLQNKFKEEIKSRGIISFRNDYIGHIHSKKMGRPLSNTETQDKLESCIGGDDSLPFLNWIYPDESDLVSKDNYLVGVIELLHRALQIKL
;
A
#
# COMPACT_ATOMS: atom_id res chain seq x y z
N MET A 1 13.03 0.20 -23.72
CA MET A 1 11.61 0.00 -24.09
C MET A 1 10.91 -1.04 -23.21
N GLN A 2 11.20 -2.35 -23.25
CA GLN A 2 10.44 -3.34 -22.44
C GLN A 2 10.39 -3.00 -20.94
N LYS A 3 11.53 -2.68 -20.32
CA LYS A 3 11.59 -2.32 -18.89
C LYS A 3 10.78 -1.06 -18.52
N PHE A 4 10.62 -0.11 -19.45
CA PHE A 4 9.78 1.07 -19.23
C PHE A 4 8.31 0.68 -19.22
N ASN A 5 7.88 -0.07 -20.24
CA ASN A 5 6.51 -0.57 -20.32
C ASN A 5 6.15 -1.40 -19.08
N ASP A 6 7.02 -2.34 -18.69
CA ASP A 6 6.80 -3.16 -17.49
C ASP A 6 6.66 -2.28 -16.23
N ALA A 7 7.52 -1.26 -16.07
CA ALA A 7 7.46 -0.36 -14.92
C ALA A 7 6.14 0.41 -14.87
N ILE A 8 5.68 0.90 -16.03
CA ILE A 8 4.42 1.64 -16.17
C ILE A 8 3.23 0.74 -15.86
N TYR A 9 3.17 -0.48 -16.42
CA TYR A 9 2.08 -1.42 -16.12
C TYR A 9 2.02 -1.78 -14.63
N ILE A 10 3.17 -1.93 -13.97
CA ILE A 10 3.21 -2.20 -12.54
C ILE A 10 2.69 -0.99 -11.76
N LEU A 11 3.12 0.22 -12.09
CA LEU A 11 2.66 1.43 -11.40
C LEU A 11 1.15 1.67 -11.57
N ASP A 12 0.61 1.43 -12.76
CA ASP A 12 -0.83 1.53 -13.03
C ASP A 12 -1.64 0.55 -12.16
N GLY A 13 -1.23 -0.73 -12.14
CA GLY A 13 -1.86 -1.74 -11.28
C GLY A 13 -1.74 -1.41 -9.79
N LEU A 14 -0.59 -0.90 -9.34
CA LEU A 14 -0.39 -0.48 -7.95
C LEU A 14 -1.34 0.65 -7.56
N ALA A 15 -1.48 1.67 -8.40
CA ALA A 15 -2.39 2.79 -8.14
C ALA A 15 -3.85 2.30 -8.05
N GLY A 16 -4.31 1.53 -9.05
CA GLY A 16 -5.66 1.01 -9.10
C GLY A 16 -6.04 0.15 -7.88
N ASP A 17 -5.19 -0.83 -7.53
CA ASP A 17 -5.44 -1.72 -6.41
C ASP A 17 -5.47 -0.98 -5.05
N LEU A 18 -4.56 0.00 -4.87
CA LEU A 18 -4.51 0.81 -3.66
C LEU A 18 -5.73 1.72 -3.53
N ILE A 19 -6.09 2.44 -4.61
CA ILE A 19 -7.27 3.33 -4.64
C ILE A 19 -8.52 2.52 -4.32
N GLY A 20 -8.76 1.42 -5.05
CA GLY A 20 -9.96 0.60 -4.88
C GLY A 20 -10.09 0.05 -3.46
N SER A 21 -8.98 -0.44 -2.89
CA SER A 21 -8.98 -1.00 -1.53
C SER A 21 -9.22 0.07 -0.46
N VAL A 22 -8.62 1.26 -0.61
CA VAL A 22 -8.79 2.37 0.34
C VAL A 22 -10.19 2.95 0.27
N LEU A 23 -10.74 3.17 -0.94
CA LEU A 23 -12.10 3.67 -1.11
C LEU A 23 -13.11 2.71 -0.48
N LEU A 24 -12.97 1.39 -0.70
CA LEU A 24 -13.87 0.41 -0.08
C LEU A 24 -13.77 0.41 1.45
N LEU A 25 -12.57 0.56 2.03
CA LEU A 25 -12.40 0.66 3.49
C LEU A 25 -13.07 1.90 4.06
N LYS A 26 -12.84 3.06 3.44
CA LYS A 26 -13.44 4.33 3.87
C LYS A 26 -14.96 4.30 3.74
N GLU A 27 -15.46 3.73 2.67
CA GLU A 27 -16.88 3.58 2.41
C GLU A 27 -17.55 2.63 3.41
N THR A 28 -16.94 1.47 3.67
CA THR A 28 -17.39 0.51 4.70
C THR A 28 -17.39 1.11 6.10
N ARG A 29 -16.51 2.09 6.37
CA ARG A 29 -16.49 2.82 7.63
C ARG A 29 -17.60 3.87 7.72
N ARG A 30 -17.87 4.59 6.64
CA ARG A 30 -18.87 5.67 6.59
C ARG A 30 -20.29 5.13 6.61
N ASN A 31 -20.50 4.06 5.85
CA ASN A 31 -21.78 3.47 5.62
C ASN A 31 -21.78 2.05 6.18
N ASN A 32 -22.87 1.65 6.83
CA ASN A 32 -23.23 0.23 6.92
C ASN A 32 -23.63 -0.23 5.51
N LEU A 33 -22.68 -0.21 4.56
CA LEU A 33 -22.88 -0.44 3.11
C LEU A 33 -23.56 -1.80 2.83
N LEU A 34 -23.48 -2.65 3.82
CA LEU A 34 -24.15 -3.92 3.98
C LEU A 34 -24.65 -3.86 5.43
N ASP A 35 -25.85 -4.34 5.75
CA ASP A 35 -26.29 -4.60 7.14
C ASP A 35 -25.39 -5.70 7.77
N ASN A 36 -24.11 -5.39 7.86
CA ASN A 36 -23.06 -6.30 8.17
C ASN A 36 -23.08 -6.51 9.66
N THR A 37 -23.11 -7.78 10.03
CA THR A 37 -22.67 -8.19 11.36
C THR A 37 -21.27 -7.65 11.64
N ALA A 38 -20.94 -7.43 12.91
CA ALA A 38 -19.59 -7.02 13.31
C ALA A 38 -18.49 -7.96 12.77
N ILE A 39 -18.83 -9.24 12.57
CA ILE A 39 -17.95 -10.25 11.97
C ILE A 39 -17.67 -9.93 10.49
N GLN A 40 -18.69 -9.64 9.69
CA GLN A 40 -18.53 -9.27 8.28
C GLN A 40 -17.71 -7.98 8.13
N HIS A 41 -17.98 -6.98 8.99
CA HIS A 41 -17.20 -5.73 9.01
C HIS A 41 -15.70 -6.01 9.25
N LYS A 42 -15.37 -6.82 10.26
CA LYS A 42 -13.99 -7.23 10.54
C LYS A 42 -13.34 -7.97 9.37
N HIS A 43 -14.07 -8.85 8.68
CA HIS A 43 -13.51 -9.61 7.57
C HIS A 43 -13.28 -8.76 6.31
N ILE A 44 -14.15 -7.79 6.02
CA ILE A 44 -13.94 -6.81 4.95
C ILE A 44 -12.67 -5.99 5.24
N PHE A 45 -12.50 -5.53 6.48
CA PHE A 45 -11.30 -4.81 6.88
C PHE A 45 -10.04 -5.66 6.65
N ARG A 46 -10.03 -6.92 7.10
CA ARG A 46 -8.89 -7.82 6.87
C ARG A 46 -8.62 -8.04 5.37
N LEU A 47 -9.66 -8.23 4.56
CA LEU A 47 -9.53 -8.42 3.12
C LEU A 47 -8.87 -7.20 2.47
N CYS A 48 -9.39 -6.01 2.72
CA CYS A 48 -8.87 -4.79 2.10
C CYS A 48 -7.46 -4.44 2.62
N PHE A 49 -7.19 -4.58 3.93
CA PHE A 49 -5.83 -4.35 4.45
C PHE A 49 -4.82 -5.35 3.90
N THR A 50 -5.23 -6.59 3.66
CA THR A 50 -4.38 -7.59 2.99
C THR A 50 -3.99 -7.11 1.59
N SER A 51 -4.95 -6.57 0.82
CA SER A 51 -4.68 -5.98 -0.49
C SER A 51 -3.75 -4.75 -0.40
N VAL A 52 -4.03 -3.82 0.51
CA VAL A 52 -3.22 -2.61 0.72
C VAL A 52 -1.78 -2.97 1.08
N PHE A 53 -1.57 -3.85 2.06
CA PHE A 53 -0.23 -4.25 2.51
C PHE A 53 0.52 -5.07 1.46
N MET A 54 -0.18 -5.89 0.68
CA MET A 54 0.43 -6.59 -0.46
C MET A 54 0.94 -5.59 -1.49
N ASN A 55 0.14 -4.58 -1.86
CA ASN A 55 0.53 -3.59 -2.86
C ASN A 55 1.60 -2.60 -2.34
N CYS A 56 1.58 -2.24 -1.06
CA CYS A 56 2.70 -1.55 -0.42
C CYS A 56 3.99 -2.38 -0.50
N SER A 57 3.91 -3.69 -0.28
CA SER A 57 5.08 -4.58 -0.40
C SER A 57 5.59 -4.64 -1.83
N LYS A 58 4.69 -4.76 -2.82
CA LYS A 58 5.03 -4.70 -4.25
C LYS A 58 5.65 -3.35 -4.63
N TYR A 59 5.23 -2.24 -4.05
CA TYR A 59 5.87 -0.94 -4.27
C TYR A 59 7.33 -0.95 -3.80
N VAL A 60 7.63 -1.53 -2.64
CA VAL A 60 9.02 -1.70 -2.16
C VAL A 60 9.82 -2.56 -3.14
N GLU A 61 9.27 -3.70 -3.57
CA GLU A 61 9.89 -4.60 -4.56
C GLU A 61 10.11 -3.90 -5.92
N PHE A 62 9.16 -3.08 -6.36
CA PHE A 62 9.27 -2.23 -7.55
C PHE A 62 10.44 -1.25 -7.40
N CYS A 63 10.54 -0.59 -6.24
CA CYS A 63 11.63 0.34 -5.98
C CYS A 63 13.00 -0.34 -5.97
N ASP A 64 13.09 -1.55 -5.43
CA ASP A 64 14.33 -2.34 -5.44
C ASP A 64 14.72 -2.77 -6.87
N LYS A 65 13.74 -3.20 -7.67
CA LYS A 65 13.96 -3.74 -9.03
C LYS A 65 14.18 -2.65 -10.08
N TYR A 66 13.45 -1.54 -9.99
CA TYR A 66 13.45 -0.45 -10.98
C TYR A 66 14.13 0.82 -10.47
N GLY A 67 14.68 0.83 -9.25
CA GLY A 67 15.33 2.02 -8.66
C GLY A 67 16.45 2.61 -9.50
N LYS A 68 17.26 1.76 -10.18
CA LYS A 68 18.27 2.25 -11.12
C LYS A 68 17.65 2.98 -12.32
N LEU A 69 16.63 2.38 -12.93
CA LEU A 69 15.90 3.00 -14.05
C LEU A 69 15.34 4.37 -13.65
N LEU A 70 14.70 4.44 -12.48
CA LEU A 70 14.12 5.69 -11.98
C LEU A 70 15.18 6.75 -11.70
N LYS A 71 16.32 6.36 -11.12
CA LYS A 71 17.43 7.27 -10.87
C LYS A 71 18.03 7.84 -12.16
N ASP A 72 18.14 7.01 -13.19
CA ASP A 72 18.76 7.41 -14.46
C ASP A 72 17.80 8.30 -15.28
N GLU A 73 16.48 8.03 -15.22
CA GLU A 73 15.49 8.64 -16.13
C GLU A 73 14.66 9.78 -15.51
N VAL A 74 14.38 9.69 -14.21
CA VAL A 74 13.55 10.63 -13.45
C VAL A 74 14.19 10.94 -12.07
N PRO A 75 15.47 11.38 -12.05
CA PRO A 75 16.25 11.57 -10.82
C PRO A 75 15.56 12.50 -9.80
N GLU A 76 14.79 13.47 -10.27
CA GLU A 76 14.04 14.42 -9.45
C GLU A 76 13.00 13.75 -8.52
N LEU A 77 12.52 12.56 -8.86
CA LEU A 77 11.57 11.80 -8.04
C LEU A 77 12.23 10.76 -7.13
N SER A 78 13.55 10.57 -7.23
CA SER A 78 14.25 9.49 -6.51
C SER A 78 14.19 9.64 -4.98
N GLN A 79 14.29 10.88 -4.48
CA GLN A 79 14.15 11.15 -3.05
C GLN A 79 12.73 10.82 -2.56
N LEU A 80 11.72 11.21 -3.33
CA LEU A 80 10.31 10.99 -3.00
C LEU A 80 9.96 9.50 -3.02
N GLN A 81 10.44 8.77 -4.03
CA GLN A 81 10.32 7.31 -4.11
C GLN A 81 10.91 6.63 -2.86
N ASN A 82 12.14 7.00 -2.48
CA ASN A 82 12.80 6.41 -1.32
C ASN A 82 12.12 6.76 0.00
N LYS A 83 11.58 7.98 0.14
CA LYS A 83 10.79 8.38 1.32
C LYS A 83 9.64 7.39 1.59
N PHE A 84 8.81 7.13 0.58
CA PHE A 84 7.67 6.23 0.75
C PHE A 84 8.07 4.76 0.89
N LYS A 85 9.12 4.33 0.20
CA LYS A 85 9.70 2.98 0.36
C LYS A 85 10.14 2.73 1.80
N GLU A 86 10.87 3.65 2.39
CA GLU A 86 11.39 3.50 3.76
C GLU A 86 10.27 3.64 4.81
N GLU A 87 9.27 4.49 4.56
CA GLU A 87 8.06 4.58 5.39
C GLU A 87 7.26 3.26 5.42
N ILE A 88 7.11 2.57 4.29
CA ILE A 88 6.46 1.25 4.24
C ILE A 88 7.24 0.22 5.06
N LYS A 89 8.57 0.25 4.96
CA LYS A 89 9.44 -0.67 5.72
C LYS A 89 9.39 -0.39 7.22
N SER A 90 9.45 0.88 7.62
CA SER A 90 9.46 1.29 9.03
C SER A 90 8.18 0.90 9.76
N ARG A 91 7.04 0.91 9.05
CA ARG A 91 5.74 0.43 9.54
C ARG A 91 5.65 -1.07 9.76
N GLY A 92 6.63 -1.86 9.31
CA GLY A 92 6.62 -3.32 9.46
C GLY A 92 5.67 -4.06 8.50
N ILE A 93 5.13 -3.37 7.49
CA ILE A 93 4.17 -3.93 6.51
C ILE A 93 4.76 -5.17 5.81
N ILE A 94 6.04 -5.15 5.46
CA ILE A 94 6.72 -6.29 4.82
C ILE A 94 6.74 -7.51 5.73
N SER A 95 6.99 -7.30 7.03
CA SER A 95 6.96 -8.39 8.03
C SER A 95 5.57 -8.95 8.17
N PHE A 96 4.55 -8.09 8.22
CA PHE A 96 3.15 -8.52 8.29
C PHE A 96 2.76 -9.34 7.06
N ARG A 97 3.11 -8.88 5.86
CA ARG A 97 2.88 -9.62 4.60
C ARG A 97 3.47 -11.02 4.70
N ASN A 98 4.70 -11.14 5.17
CA ASN A 98 5.37 -12.44 5.26
C ASN A 98 4.78 -13.35 6.35
N ASP A 99 4.45 -12.80 7.52
CA ASP A 99 4.01 -13.58 8.68
C ASP A 99 2.55 -14.02 8.63
N TYR A 100 1.69 -13.28 7.91
CA TYR A 100 0.24 -13.49 7.92
C TYR A 100 -0.34 -13.69 6.52
N ILE A 101 0.07 -12.86 5.54
CA ILE A 101 -0.57 -12.86 4.22
C ILE A 101 0.00 -13.95 3.32
N GLY A 102 1.33 -14.04 3.23
CA GLY A 102 2.03 -14.89 2.27
C GLY A 102 2.36 -16.29 2.75
N HIS A 103 2.36 -16.53 4.06
CA HIS A 103 2.71 -17.81 4.66
C HIS A 103 1.74 -18.20 5.77
N ILE A 104 1.47 -19.50 5.89
CA ILE A 104 0.62 -20.04 6.96
C ILE A 104 1.33 -19.93 8.31
N HIS A 105 2.66 -20.12 8.36
CA HIS A 105 3.46 -19.97 9.56
C HIS A 105 4.29 -18.69 9.51
N SER A 106 4.24 -17.91 10.59
CA SER A 106 5.25 -16.90 10.82
C SER A 106 6.60 -17.59 11.01
N LYS A 107 7.59 -17.22 10.21
CA LYS A 107 8.95 -17.76 10.34
C LYS A 107 9.53 -17.50 11.74
N LYS A 108 9.20 -16.36 12.33
CA LYS A 108 9.66 -15.98 13.68
C LYS A 108 9.03 -16.85 14.77
N MET A 109 7.75 -17.19 14.64
CA MET A 109 7.01 -17.92 15.68
C MET A 109 6.99 -19.44 15.46
N GLY A 110 7.30 -19.91 14.25
CA GLY A 110 7.19 -21.32 13.88
C GLY A 110 5.75 -21.87 13.82
N ARG A 111 4.74 -20.99 13.93
CA ARG A 111 3.31 -21.31 13.95
C ARG A 111 2.47 -20.21 13.28
N PRO A 112 1.19 -20.45 12.97
CA PRO A 112 0.28 -19.39 12.56
C PRO A 112 0.10 -18.33 13.65
N LEU A 113 -0.19 -17.10 13.23
CA LEU A 113 -0.65 -16.06 14.14
C LEU A 113 -2.10 -16.32 14.56
N SER A 114 -2.41 -16.04 15.81
CA SER A 114 -3.79 -15.97 16.29
C SER A 114 -4.51 -14.74 15.73
N ASN A 115 -5.84 -14.69 15.86
CA ASN A 115 -6.62 -13.52 15.43
C ASN A 115 -6.25 -12.24 16.19
N THR A 116 -5.93 -12.34 17.48
CA THR A 116 -5.50 -11.19 18.30
C THR A 116 -4.12 -10.72 17.85
N GLU A 117 -3.14 -11.62 17.73
CA GLU A 117 -1.79 -11.26 17.24
C GLU A 117 -1.82 -10.64 15.83
N THR A 118 -2.75 -11.09 14.98
CA THR A 118 -2.94 -10.50 13.66
C THR A 118 -3.49 -9.08 13.76
N GLN A 119 -4.47 -8.84 14.64
CA GLN A 119 -5.06 -7.52 14.84
C GLN A 119 -4.03 -6.54 15.41
N ASP A 120 -3.32 -6.93 16.47
CA ASP A 120 -2.31 -6.09 17.12
C ASP A 120 -1.20 -5.68 16.13
N LYS A 121 -0.73 -6.63 15.30
CA LYS A 121 0.27 -6.32 14.28
C LYS A 121 -0.29 -5.40 13.18
N LEU A 122 -1.56 -5.57 12.79
CA LEU A 122 -2.21 -4.70 11.81
C LEU A 122 -2.29 -3.27 12.34
N GLU A 123 -2.79 -3.10 13.57
CA GLU A 123 -2.89 -1.80 14.25
C GLU A 123 -1.51 -1.13 14.39
N SER A 124 -0.48 -1.91 14.74
CA SER A 124 0.90 -1.42 14.76
C SER A 124 1.39 -0.94 13.39
N CYS A 125 0.98 -1.56 12.28
CA CYS A 125 1.39 -1.14 10.94
C CYS A 125 0.73 0.18 10.52
N ILE A 126 -0.53 0.39 10.91
CA ILE A 126 -1.29 1.60 10.55
C ILE A 126 -1.05 2.75 11.53
N GLY A 127 -0.51 2.47 12.72
CA GLY A 127 -0.14 3.46 13.73
C GLY A 127 -1.17 3.64 14.84
N GLY A 128 -2.05 2.66 15.06
CA GLY A 128 -3.09 2.71 16.09
C GLY A 128 -4.35 1.94 15.70
N ASP A 129 -5.42 2.19 16.46
CA ASP A 129 -6.77 1.65 16.23
C ASP A 129 -7.54 2.44 15.14
N ASP A 130 -7.27 3.74 15.00
CA ASP A 130 -7.83 4.55 13.93
C ASP A 130 -7.06 4.38 12.61
N SER A 131 -7.70 3.72 11.66
CA SER A 131 -7.13 3.50 10.32
C SER A 131 -7.13 4.73 9.42
N LEU A 132 -7.95 5.75 9.70
CA LEU A 132 -8.18 6.85 8.76
C LEU A 132 -6.91 7.64 8.41
N PRO A 133 -6.01 7.99 9.35
CA PRO A 133 -4.75 8.65 9.02
C PRO A 133 -3.89 7.85 8.04
N PHE A 134 -3.77 6.53 8.25
CA PHE A 134 -3.04 5.66 7.35
C PHE A 134 -3.71 5.57 5.97
N LEU A 135 -5.04 5.42 5.93
CA LEU A 135 -5.78 5.39 4.66
C LEU A 135 -5.64 6.69 3.87
N ASN A 136 -5.62 7.84 4.53
CA ASN A 136 -5.38 9.13 3.90
C ASN A 136 -3.93 9.30 3.42
N TRP A 137 -2.97 8.72 4.13
CA TRP A 137 -1.58 8.67 3.68
C TRP A 137 -1.41 7.79 2.43
N ILE A 138 -2.25 6.76 2.25
CA ILE A 138 -2.29 5.99 1.00
C ILE A 138 -3.01 6.76 -0.10
N TYR A 139 -4.27 7.14 0.13
CA TYR A 139 -5.13 7.86 -0.80
C TYR A 139 -6.19 8.71 -0.06
N PRO A 140 -6.05 10.05 -0.05
CA PRO A 140 -6.96 10.96 0.65
C PRO A 140 -8.31 11.14 -0.08
N ASP A 141 -9.32 11.65 0.61
CA ASP A 141 -10.68 11.82 0.06
C ASP A 141 -10.78 12.92 -0.99
N GLU A 142 -10.04 14.01 -0.77
CA GLU A 142 -9.95 15.15 -1.67
C GLU A 142 -8.57 15.15 -2.33
N SER A 143 -8.22 14.04 -3.00
CA SER A 143 -6.89 13.84 -3.60
C SER A 143 -6.50 14.95 -4.59
N ASP A 144 -7.46 15.56 -5.27
CA ASP A 144 -7.22 16.70 -6.16
C ASP A 144 -6.79 17.98 -5.43
N LEU A 145 -7.05 18.09 -4.13
CA LEU A 145 -6.68 19.24 -3.29
C LEU A 145 -5.38 19.00 -2.50
N VAL A 146 -4.86 17.79 -2.51
CA VAL A 146 -3.64 17.40 -1.79
C VAL A 146 -2.49 17.26 -2.77
N SER A 147 -1.33 17.85 -2.43
CA SER A 147 -0.13 17.66 -3.25
C SER A 147 0.26 16.18 -3.33
N LYS A 148 0.54 15.71 -4.55
CA LYS A 148 0.80 14.29 -4.86
C LYS A 148 2.03 13.71 -4.17
N ASP A 149 2.92 14.56 -3.66
CA ASP A 149 4.11 14.17 -2.90
C ASP A 149 3.83 13.85 -1.42
N ASN A 150 2.59 14.04 -0.96
CA ASN A 150 2.17 13.81 0.42
C ASN A 150 1.45 12.48 0.67
N TYR A 151 1.09 11.73 -0.38
CA TYR A 151 0.41 10.44 -0.24
C TYR A 151 0.91 9.42 -1.28
N LEU A 152 0.83 8.13 -0.95
CA LEU A 152 1.51 7.07 -1.68
C LEU A 152 1.05 6.96 -3.14
N VAL A 153 -0.26 6.95 -3.36
CA VAL A 153 -0.82 6.87 -4.73
C VAL A 153 -0.40 8.07 -5.57
N GLY A 154 -0.32 9.26 -5.00
CA GLY A 154 0.14 10.45 -5.70
C GLY A 154 1.58 10.32 -6.19
N VAL A 155 2.47 9.74 -5.37
CA VAL A 155 3.85 9.44 -5.76
C VAL A 155 3.90 8.40 -6.88
N ILE A 156 3.06 7.37 -6.81
CA ILE A 156 2.97 6.34 -7.87
C ILE A 156 2.54 6.98 -9.19
N GLU A 157 1.54 7.87 -9.18
CA GLU A 157 1.08 8.60 -10.36
C GLU A 157 2.14 9.55 -10.92
N LEU A 158 2.91 10.23 -10.07
CA LEU A 158 4.03 11.08 -10.50
C LEU A 158 5.11 10.25 -11.22
N LEU A 159 5.51 9.11 -10.64
CA LEU A 159 6.47 8.19 -11.26
C LEU A 159 5.94 7.64 -12.59
N HIS A 160 4.67 7.24 -12.62
CA HIS A 160 4.01 6.70 -13.80
C HIS A 160 4.00 7.72 -14.94
N ARG A 161 3.53 8.94 -14.68
CA ARG A 161 3.49 10.02 -15.67
C ARG A 161 4.89 10.37 -16.15
N ALA A 162 5.87 10.46 -15.26
CA ALA A 162 7.23 10.81 -15.62
C ALA A 162 7.87 9.75 -16.55
N LEU A 163 7.64 8.46 -16.28
CA LEU A 163 8.09 7.38 -17.16
C LEU A 163 7.33 7.35 -18.49
N GLN A 164 6.02 7.63 -18.49
CA GLN A 164 5.23 7.69 -19.73
C GLN A 164 5.72 8.77 -20.70
N ILE A 165 6.21 9.91 -20.18
CA ILE A 165 6.78 10.99 -21.02
C ILE A 165 8.09 10.55 -21.69
N LYS A 166 8.78 9.54 -21.15
CA LYS A 166 10.06 9.03 -21.66
C LYS A 166 9.90 7.91 -22.70
N LEU A 167 8.69 7.39 -22.87
CA LEU A 167 8.34 6.42 -23.91
C LEU A 167 8.13 7.13 -25.25
#